data_AF-A0A7W2YMX0-F1
#
_entry.id   AF-A0A7W2YMX0-F1
#
_cell.length_a   1.000
_cell.length_b   1.000
_cell.length_c   1.000
_cell.angle_alpha   90.00
_cell.angle_beta   90.00
_cell.angle_gamma   90.00
#
_symmetry.space_group_name_H-M   'P 1'
#
loop_
_entity.id
_entity.type
_entity.pdbx_description
1 polymer ?
#
loop_
_entity_poly.entity_id
_entity_poly.type
_entity_poly.pdbx_seq_one_letter_code
_entity_poly.pdbx_strand_id
1 'polypeptide(L)'
;MKHNKFLIIAASLMLLSSVVASAHDSHTHSAPWQACESKQKSAQCSYTNGENDLFKGSCQMFSETLMCVRNQPIIHADAQGEKSDKLADKSVDSE
;
A
#
# COMPACT_ATOMS: atom_id res chain seq x y z
N MET A 1 44.22 -19.25 -40.49
CA MET A 1 43.36 -18.16 -39.99
C MET A 1 42.05 -18.74 -39.41
N LYS A 2 42.06 -19.32 -38.20
CA LYS A 2 40.86 -19.99 -37.62
C LYS A 2 40.53 -19.62 -36.17
N HIS A 3 41.38 -18.83 -35.52
CA HIS A 3 41.25 -18.48 -34.09
C HIS A 3 40.49 -17.16 -33.83
N ASN A 4 40.15 -16.39 -34.88
CA ASN A 4 39.55 -15.06 -34.73
C ASN A 4 38.02 -15.08 -34.55
N LYS A 5 37.36 -16.20 -34.84
CA LYS A 5 35.89 -16.33 -34.71
C LYS A 5 35.47 -16.70 -33.28
N PHE A 6 36.30 -17.47 -32.57
CA PHE A 6 36.02 -17.92 -31.20
C PHE A 6 36.10 -16.76 -30.18
N LEU A 7 37.06 -15.85 -30.36
CA LEU A 7 37.20 -14.65 -29.51
C LEU A 7 36.02 -13.68 -29.67
N ILE A 8 35.47 -13.55 -30.88
CA ILE A 8 34.30 -12.68 -31.11
C ILE A 8 33.06 -13.26 -30.43
N ILE A 9 32.85 -14.58 -30.49
CA ILE A 9 31.69 -15.24 -29.86
C ILE A 9 31.75 -15.13 -28.32
N ALA A 10 32.94 -15.29 -27.73
CA ALA A 10 33.12 -15.17 -26.28
C ALA A 10 32.88 -13.74 -25.77
N ALA A 11 33.29 -12.72 -26.55
CA ALA A 11 33.08 -11.32 -26.19
C ALA A 11 31.60 -10.90 -26.24
N SER A 12 30.79 -11.50 -27.12
CA SER A 12 29.36 -11.19 -27.23
C SER A 12 28.53 -11.71 -26.05
N LEU A 13 28.97 -12.78 -25.37
CA LEU A 13 28.19 -13.43 -24.31
C LEU A 13 28.25 -12.69 -22.96
N MET A 14 29.32 -11.91 -22.70
CA MET A 14 29.48 -11.16 -21.44
C MET A 14 28.61 -9.90 -21.33
N LEU A 15 27.95 -9.47 -22.42
CA LEU A 15 27.13 -8.25 -22.44
C LEU A 15 25.67 -8.46 -21.96
N LEU A 16 25.25 -9.70 -21.66
CA LEU A 16 23.85 -10.00 -21.30
C LEU A 16 23.57 -10.06 -19.78
N SER A 17 24.57 -9.89 -18.93
CA SER A 17 24.44 -10.12 -17.48
C SER A 17 23.99 -8.92 -16.64
N SER A 18 23.61 -7.78 -17.25
CA SER A 18 23.27 -6.55 -16.50
C SER A 18 21.79 -6.19 -16.55
N VAL A 19 20.89 -7.18 -16.57
CA VAL A 19 19.46 -6.91 -16.34
C VAL A 19 19.20 -6.90 -14.84
N VAL A 20 19.28 -5.71 -14.24
CA VAL A 20 18.68 -5.49 -12.91
C VAL A 20 17.16 -5.61 -13.09
N ALA A 21 16.63 -6.78 -12.79
CA ALA A 21 15.19 -6.98 -12.75
C ALA A 21 14.64 -6.20 -11.54
N SER A 22 14.21 -4.95 -11.78
CA SER A 22 13.37 -4.21 -10.83
C SER A 22 11.98 -4.83 -10.86
N ALA A 23 11.83 -5.94 -10.13
CA ALA A 23 10.55 -6.57 -9.95
C ALA A 23 9.77 -5.78 -8.89
N HIS A 24 9.02 -4.80 -9.36
CA HIS A 24 7.86 -4.17 -8.72
C HIS A 24 8.05 -3.68 -7.29
N ASP A 25 8.33 -2.37 -7.15
CA ASP A 25 7.70 -1.58 -6.09
C ASP A 25 6.19 -1.72 -6.33
N SER A 26 5.59 -2.71 -5.67
CA SER A 26 4.15 -2.95 -5.74
C SER A 26 3.46 -1.63 -5.41
N HIS A 27 2.26 -1.40 -5.92
CA HIS A 27 1.38 -0.29 -5.53
C HIS A 27 0.96 -0.38 -4.04
N THR A 28 1.81 -0.90 -3.16
CA THR A 28 1.71 -0.77 -1.72
C THR A 28 1.89 0.71 -1.40
N HIS A 29 0.76 1.42 -1.40
CA HIS A 29 0.63 2.75 -0.85
C HIS A 29 1.45 2.82 0.44
N SER A 30 2.38 3.78 0.58
CA SER A 30 3.21 3.94 1.78
C SER A 30 2.40 4.37 3.01
N ALA A 31 1.14 4.78 2.80
CA ALA A 31 0.22 5.29 3.80
C ALA A 31 0.06 4.40 5.06
N PRO A 32 -0.03 3.05 4.98
CA PRO A 32 -0.08 2.19 6.15
C PRO A 32 1.20 2.24 7.00
N TRP A 33 2.38 2.36 6.38
CA TRP A 33 3.65 2.51 7.10
C TRP A 33 3.78 3.90 7.72
N GLN A 34 3.46 4.95 6.97
CA GLN A 34 3.48 6.34 7.45
C GLN A 34 2.56 6.56 8.66
N ALA A 35 1.39 5.91 8.67
CA ALA A 35 0.45 5.98 9.79
C ALA A 35 1.02 5.42 11.12
N CYS A 36 2.15 4.70 11.07
CA CYS A 36 2.81 4.09 12.22
C CYS A 36 4.25 4.56 12.45
N GLU A 37 4.79 5.48 11.64
CA GLU A 37 6.21 5.90 11.68
C GLU A 37 6.66 6.41 13.05
N SER A 38 5.80 7.15 13.75
CA SER A 38 6.07 7.71 15.09
C SER A 38 5.28 7.03 16.22
N LYS A 39 4.66 5.87 15.93
CA LYS A 39 3.78 5.17 16.87
C LYS A 39 4.42 3.89 17.39
N GLN A 40 3.98 3.46 18.57
CA GLN A 40 4.41 2.21 19.17
C GLN A 40 3.60 1.03 18.62
N LYS A 41 4.14 -0.20 18.75
CA LYS A 41 3.40 -1.44 18.45
C LYS A 41 2.06 -1.45 19.23
N SER A 42 1.00 -1.89 18.57
CA SER A 42 -0.39 -1.93 19.03
C SER A 42 -1.10 -0.58 19.19
N ALA A 43 -0.43 0.56 18.93
CA ALA A 43 -1.09 1.87 18.95
C ALA A 43 -2.15 1.95 17.85
N GLN A 44 -3.26 2.66 18.11
CA GLN A 44 -4.28 2.89 17.07
C GLN A 44 -3.72 3.74 15.93
N CYS A 45 -4.11 3.37 14.71
CA CYS A 45 -3.69 4.03 13.47
C CYS A 45 -4.85 4.12 12.48
N SER A 46 -4.75 5.08 11.56
CA SER A 46 -5.66 5.23 10.44
C SER A 46 -4.96 5.88 9.25
N TYR A 47 -5.38 5.53 8.04
CA TYR A 47 -4.89 6.13 6.80
C TYR A 47 -5.98 6.10 5.72
N THR A 48 -5.80 6.87 4.64
CA THR A 48 -6.66 6.85 3.46
C THR A 48 -5.91 6.33 2.22
N ASN A 49 -6.64 5.71 1.29
CA ASN A 49 -6.12 5.39 -0.04
C ASN A 49 -6.38 6.56 -1.02
N GLY A 50 -6.00 6.39 -2.29
CA GLY A 50 -6.29 7.37 -3.35
C GLY A 50 -7.78 7.60 -3.64
N GLU A 51 -8.67 6.73 -3.16
CA GLU A 51 -10.13 6.84 -3.31
C GLU A 51 -10.79 7.52 -2.09
N ASN A 52 -10.00 7.97 -1.11
CA ASN A 52 -10.42 8.56 0.17
C ASN A 52 -11.15 7.58 1.12
N ASP A 53 -11.04 6.28 0.89
CA ASP A 53 -11.51 5.28 1.83
C ASP A 53 -10.71 5.34 3.12
N LEU A 54 -11.38 5.30 4.27
CA LEU A 54 -10.73 5.35 5.57
C LEU A 54 -10.51 3.93 6.11
N PHE A 55 -9.24 3.62 6.39
CA PHE A 55 -8.78 2.40 7.02
C PHE A 55 -8.44 2.69 8.48
N LYS A 56 -8.96 1.87 9.40
CA LYS A 56 -8.68 1.96 10.84
C LYS A 56 -8.12 0.65 11.37
N GLY A 57 -7.14 0.76 12.26
CA GLY A 57 -6.28 -0.37 12.61
C GLY A 57 -5.47 -0.17 13.87
N SER A 58 -4.46 -1.05 14.01
CA SER A 58 -3.38 -0.90 14.98
C SER A 58 -2.03 -1.13 14.32
N CYS A 59 -0.98 -0.47 14.83
CA CYS A 59 0.38 -0.64 14.33
C CYS A 59 0.90 -2.03 14.69
N GLN A 60 1.23 -2.84 13.69
CA GLN A 60 1.78 -4.18 13.87
C GLN A 60 3.14 -4.31 13.20
N MET A 61 3.93 -5.26 13.67
CA MET A 61 5.23 -5.57 13.09
C MET A 61 5.02 -6.21 11.72
N PHE A 62 5.56 -5.61 10.66
CA PHE A 62 5.58 -6.19 9.33
C PHE A 62 7.02 -6.22 8.83
N SER A 63 7.62 -7.40 8.84
CA SER A 63 9.08 -7.55 8.72
C SER A 63 9.80 -6.74 9.82
N GLU A 64 10.54 -5.69 9.45
CA GLU A 64 11.36 -4.87 10.36
C GLU A 64 10.76 -3.48 10.65
N THR A 65 9.62 -3.12 10.06
CA THR A 65 8.95 -1.83 10.27
C THR A 65 7.51 -1.99 10.78
N LEU A 66 6.99 -0.97 11.44
CA LEU A 66 5.58 -0.95 11.84
C LEU A 66 4.70 -0.54 10.65
N MET A 67 3.60 -1.25 10.49
CA MET A 67 2.57 -0.98 9.48
C MET A 67 1.19 -0.96 10.14
N CYS A 68 0.32 -0.05 9.70
CA CYS A 68 -1.05 0.02 10.15
C CYS A 68 -1.84 -1.17 9.59
N VAL A 69 -2.11 -2.16 10.43
CA VAL A 69 -2.94 -3.31 10.06
C VAL A 69 -4.39 -3.00 10.38
N ARG A 70 -5.19 -2.90 9.33
CA ARG A 70 -6.64 -2.68 9.42
C ARG A 70 -7.30 -3.79 10.23
N ASN A 71 -8.04 -3.41 11.27
CA ASN A 71 -8.85 -4.31 12.09
C ASN A 71 -10.31 -3.85 12.25
N GLN A 72 -10.72 -2.86 11.46
CA GLN A 72 -12.10 -2.37 11.37
C GLN A 72 -12.56 -2.38 9.90
N PRO A 73 -13.88 -2.38 9.64
CA PRO A 73 -14.42 -2.22 8.29
C PRO A 73 -13.89 -0.96 7.60
N ILE A 74 -13.75 -1.01 6.27
CA ILE A 74 -13.40 0.16 5.46
C ILE A 74 -14.60 1.11 5.47
N ILE A 75 -14.35 2.39 5.69
CA ILE A 75 -15.36 3.43 5.49
C ILE A 75 -15.11 4.01 4.11
N HIS A 76 -15.91 3.59 3.14
CA HIS A 76 -15.78 4.06 1.77
C HIS A 76 -16.25 5.51 1.65
N ALA A 77 -15.62 6.28 0.76
CA ALA A 77 -15.94 7.69 0.59
C ALA A 77 -17.38 7.92 0.07
N ASP A 78 -17.89 6.99 -0.75
CA ASP A 78 -19.27 6.99 -1.27
C ASP A 78 -20.33 6.71 -0.18
N ALA A 79 -20.00 5.87 0.81
CA ALA A 79 -20.87 5.52 1.92
C ALA A 79 -21.07 6.65 2.95
N GLN A 80 -20.28 7.73 2.89
CA GLN A 80 -20.46 8.90 3.77
C GLN A 80 -21.61 9.81 3.33
N GLY A 81 -22.08 9.69 2.07
CA GLY A 81 -23.29 10.36 1.59
C GLY A 81 -24.57 9.83 2.23
N GLU A 82 -24.70 8.50 2.36
CA GLU A 82 -25.96 7.89 2.85
C GLU A 82 -26.18 7.99 4.37
N LYS A 83 -25.12 8.20 5.16
CA LYS A 83 -25.23 8.24 6.63
C LYS A 83 -25.61 9.62 7.16
N SER A 84 -25.31 10.69 6.42
CA SER A 84 -25.71 12.05 6.79
C SER A 84 -27.21 12.28 6.58
N ASP A 85 -27.80 11.64 5.57
CA ASP A 85 -29.23 11.78 5.27
C ASP A 85 -30.14 10.97 6.23
N LYS A 86 -29.63 9.89 6.84
CA LYS A 86 -30.41 9.09 7.81
C LYS A 86 -30.48 9.68 9.23
N LEU A 87 -29.69 10.71 9.56
CA LEU A 87 -29.80 11.40 10.84
C LEU A 87 -30.76 12.60 10.79
N ALA A 88 -31.14 13.06 9.58
CA ALA A 88 -32.11 14.14 9.40
C ALA A 88 -33.58 13.66 9.38
N ASP A 89 -33.83 12.37 9.19
CA ASP A 89 -35.19 11.80 9.03
C ASP A 89 -35.85 11.35 10.36
N LYS A 90 -35.18 11.48 11.51
CA LYS A 90 -35.71 10.99 12.81
C LYS A 90 -36.34 12.04 13.72
N SER A 91 -36.57 13.27 13.23
CA SER A 91 -37.12 14.37 14.04
C SER A 91 -38.55 14.82 13.67
N VAL A 92 -39.29 14.06 12.87
CA VAL A 92 -40.71 14.32 12.64
C VAL A 92 -41.48 13.06 12.99
N ASP A 93 -41.85 12.92 14.27
CA ASP A 93 -43.04 12.21 14.75
C ASP A 93 -42.99 12.18 16.29
N SER A 94 -43.46 13.25 16.93
CA SER A 94 -44.02 13.22 18.28
C SER A 94 -44.83 14.50 18.54
N GLU A 95 -46.15 14.27 18.61
CA GLU A 95 -47.25 15.06 19.20
C GLU A 95 -47.70 16.38 18.56
#